data_AF-A0A939Y4N5-F1
#
_entry.id   AF-A0A939Y4N5-F1
#
_cell.length_a   1.000
_cell.length_b   1.000
_cell.length_c   1.000
_cell.angle_alpha   90.00
_cell.angle_beta   90.00
_cell.angle_gamma   90.00
#
_symmetry.space_group_name_H-M   'P 1'
#
loop_
_entity.id
_entity.type
_entity.pdbx_description
1 polymer ?
#
loop_
_entity_poly.entity_id
_entity_poly.type
_entity_poly.pdbx_seq_one_letter_code
_entity_poly.pdbx_strand_id
1 'polypeptide(L)'
;MGKKDFFQFKQFHIHQEHAAMKVGTDSDLLGAMAAGGKRVLDVGTGTGVLALMMAQRFTDATVTAVEIDDEAVLDAKRNFAESKFTDRITLVHDSFQNFLSTRAQDEAPFDSVVCNPPYFDRSLECPTLGRTRARHSSSLPFPVLAEGVASLLCDGGTFTVCIPPEVLSDFNAACFMAGFWLQHNYNIKSLPEKGTKRHILIYKKGIAEAPTQEQTFCMRNADKTVSEWYKETLKEFLL
;
A
#
# COMPACT_ATOMS: atom_id res chain seq x y z
N MET A 1 -0.98 28.54 -19.54
CA MET A 1 -1.08 27.07 -19.51
C MET A 1 -0.84 26.66 -18.06
N GLY A 2 -1.91 26.42 -17.29
CA GLY A 2 -1.80 26.20 -15.85
C GLY A 2 -0.98 24.96 -15.51
N LYS A 3 -0.26 25.00 -14.38
CA LYS A 3 0.43 23.84 -13.81
C LYS A 3 -0.60 22.70 -13.70
N LYS A 4 -0.31 21.51 -14.22
CA LYS A 4 -1.18 20.35 -13.99
C LYS A 4 -1.09 20.02 -12.50
N ASP A 5 -2.17 20.16 -11.76
CA ASP A 5 -2.26 19.89 -10.31
C ASP A 5 -2.48 18.40 -9.99
N PHE A 6 -2.29 17.51 -10.96
CA PHE A 6 -2.45 16.07 -10.83
C PHE A 6 -1.20 15.30 -11.28
N PHE A 7 -1.01 14.11 -10.73
CA PHE A 7 -0.01 13.15 -11.20
C PHE A 7 -0.61 12.26 -12.29
N GLN A 8 0.05 12.15 -13.45
CA GLN A 8 -0.46 11.40 -14.60
C GLN A 8 0.16 9.99 -14.66
N PHE A 9 -0.69 8.97 -14.55
CA PHE A 9 -0.37 7.59 -14.95
C PHE A 9 -0.82 7.35 -16.40
N LYS A 10 -0.40 6.26 -17.02
CA LYS A 10 -0.79 5.91 -18.39
C LYS A 10 -2.30 5.79 -18.59
N GLN A 11 -3.04 5.28 -17.59
CA GLN A 11 -4.48 4.98 -17.75
C GLN A 11 -5.40 5.76 -16.82
N PHE A 12 -4.86 6.53 -15.87
CA PHE A 12 -5.60 7.36 -14.93
C PHE A 12 -4.73 8.53 -14.45
N HIS A 13 -5.31 9.46 -13.71
CA HIS A 13 -4.58 10.54 -13.05
C HIS A 13 -4.99 10.63 -11.58
N ILE A 14 -4.14 11.24 -10.77
CA ILE A 14 -4.33 11.40 -9.34
C ILE A 14 -4.31 12.88 -8.98
N HIS A 15 -5.47 13.40 -8.60
CA HIS A 15 -5.62 14.61 -7.81
C HIS A 15 -5.20 14.31 -6.36
N GLN A 16 -4.47 15.25 -5.76
CA GLN A 16 -3.81 15.07 -4.46
C GLN A 16 -3.71 16.43 -3.74
N GLU A 17 -4.81 17.17 -3.81
CA GLU A 17 -4.94 18.52 -3.26
C GLU A 17 -5.03 18.49 -1.73
N HIS A 18 -5.68 17.45 -1.19
CA HIS A 18 -6.09 17.33 0.20
C HIS A 18 -5.29 16.27 0.96
N ALA A 19 -4.94 15.17 0.29
CA ALA A 19 -4.23 14.06 0.91
C ALA A 19 -2.88 14.48 1.52
N ALA A 20 -2.65 14.04 2.77
CA ALA A 20 -1.42 14.36 3.51
C ALA A 20 -0.15 13.84 2.83
N MET A 21 -0.24 12.71 2.11
CA MET A 21 0.84 12.12 1.35
C MET A 21 0.50 12.10 -0.14
N LYS A 22 1.38 12.73 -0.93
CA LYS A 22 1.31 12.72 -2.39
C LYS A 22 1.78 11.39 -2.96
N VAL A 23 1.41 11.12 -4.22
CA VAL A 23 1.93 9.98 -4.99
C VAL A 23 3.45 9.95 -4.90
N GLY A 24 3.97 8.79 -4.52
CA GLY A 24 5.38 8.56 -4.31
C GLY A 24 5.79 7.16 -4.74
N THR A 25 7.10 7.00 -4.91
CA THR A 25 7.71 5.75 -5.38
C THR A 25 7.28 4.50 -4.61
N ASP A 26 6.97 4.63 -3.32
CA ASP A 26 6.64 3.49 -2.48
C ASP A 26 5.28 2.89 -2.90
N SER A 27 4.26 3.73 -3.17
CA SER A 27 2.98 3.27 -3.72
C SER A 27 3.14 2.75 -5.15
N ASP A 28 3.94 3.40 -5.99
CA ASP A 28 4.17 2.97 -7.37
C ASP A 28 4.79 1.55 -7.41
N LEU A 29 5.84 1.33 -6.62
CA LEU A 29 6.49 0.03 -6.58
C LEU A 29 5.61 -1.01 -5.89
N LEU A 30 4.91 -0.67 -4.80
CA LEU A 30 3.98 -1.59 -4.15
C LEU A 30 2.90 -2.05 -5.14
N GLY A 31 2.24 -1.13 -5.84
CA GLY A 31 1.20 -1.46 -6.80
C GLY A 31 1.72 -2.30 -7.98
N ALA A 32 2.93 -2.03 -8.44
CA ALA A 32 3.56 -2.81 -9.50
C ALA A 32 4.04 -4.20 -9.07
N MET A 33 4.31 -4.41 -7.78
CA MET A 33 4.88 -5.66 -7.26
C MET A 33 3.89 -6.52 -6.48
N ALA A 34 2.72 -6.01 -6.09
CA ALA A 34 1.71 -6.78 -5.35
C ALA A 34 1.28 -8.05 -6.08
N ALA A 35 0.91 -9.09 -5.33
CA ALA A 35 0.42 -10.34 -5.91
C ALA A 35 -0.97 -10.19 -6.54
N GLY A 36 -1.85 -9.40 -5.92
CA GLY A 36 -3.21 -9.12 -6.39
C GLY A 36 -4.16 -10.32 -6.34
N GLY A 37 -5.31 -10.20 -6.98
CA GLY A 37 -6.37 -11.21 -6.95
C GLY A 37 -7.67 -10.67 -7.56
N LYS A 38 -8.78 -11.40 -7.40
CA LYS A 38 -10.10 -10.97 -7.90
C LYS A 38 -10.79 -10.02 -6.91
N ARG A 39 -10.59 -10.21 -5.61
CA ARG A 39 -11.07 -9.33 -4.55
C ARG A 39 -9.87 -8.74 -3.83
N VAL A 40 -9.65 -7.43 -4.00
CA VAL A 40 -8.50 -6.73 -3.40
C VAL A 40 -8.98 -5.70 -2.39
N LEU A 41 -8.34 -5.65 -1.23
CA LEU A 41 -8.54 -4.59 -0.24
C LEU A 41 -7.33 -3.66 -0.21
N ASP A 42 -7.57 -2.36 -0.27
CA ASP A 42 -6.58 -1.31 -0.07
C ASP A 42 -6.85 -0.62 1.28
N VAL A 43 -5.97 -0.86 2.26
CA VAL A 43 -6.13 -0.33 3.63
C VAL A 43 -5.33 0.97 3.77
N GLY A 44 -6.03 2.06 4.09
CA GLY A 44 -5.42 3.40 4.12
C GLY A 44 -5.16 3.89 2.70
N THR A 45 -6.21 3.94 1.88
CA THR A 45 -6.09 4.16 0.43
C THR A 45 -5.52 5.53 0.06
N GLY A 46 -5.59 6.52 0.97
CA GLY A 46 -5.10 7.87 0.75
C GLY A 46 -5.74 8.50 -0.48
N THR A 47 -4.95 8.80 -1.51
CA THR A 47 -5.44 9.34 -2.79
C THR A 47 -6.14 8.32 -3.68
N GLY A 48 -6.16 7.03 -3.30
CA GLY A 48 -6.70 5.96 -4.15
C GLY A 48 -5.71 5.38 -5.15
N VAL A 49 -4.44 5.79 -5.12
CA VAL A 49 -3.45 5.38 -6.13
C VAL A 49 -3.27 3.86 -6.18
N LEU A 50 -3.16 3.18 -5.04
CA LEU A 50 -3.00 1.72 -5.00
C LEU A 50 -4.26 1.01 -5.51
N ALA A 51 -5.44 1.42 -5.06
CA ALA A 51 -6.69 0.87 -5.56
C ALA A 51 -6.82 0.97 -7.10
N LEU A 52 -6.44 2.12 -7.67
CA LEU A 52 -6.43 2.31 -9.13
C LEU A 52 -5.37 1.45 -9.83
N MET A 53 -4.19 1.30 -9.24
CA MET A 53 -3.15 0.41 -9.78
C MET A 53 -3.58 -1.06 -9.75
N MET A 54 -4.23 -1.51 -8.67
CA MET A 54 -4.80 -2.86 -8.56
C MET A 54 -5.87 -3.08 -9.62
N ALA A 55 -6.78 -2.13 -9.77
CA ALA A 55 -7.81 -2.21 -10.79
C ALA A 55 -7.20 -2.24 -12.21
N GLN A 56 -6.19 -1.41 -12.51
CA GLN A 56 -5.52 -1.41 -13.81
C GLN A 56 -4.84 -2.75 -14.12
N ARG A 57 -4.07 -3.29 -13.16
CA ARG A 57 -3.21 -4.45 -13.38
C ARG A 57 -3.98 -5.77 -13.39
N PHE A 58 -5.04 -5.87 -12.59
CA PHE A 58 -5.88 -7.05 -12.48
C PHE A 58 -7.26 -6.72 -13.06
N THR A 59 -7.46 -7.08 -14.34
CA THR A 59 -8.64 -6.68 -15.13
C THR A 59 -9.96 -7.14 -14.54
N ASP A 60 -9.93 -8.29 -13.86
CA ASP A 60 -11.10 -8.91 -13.24
C ASP A 60 -11.22 -8.58 -11.74
N ALA A 61 -10.34 -7.72 -11.21
CA ALA A 61 -10.36 -7.35 -9.80
C ALA A 61 -11.47 -6.36 -9.49
N THR A 62 -12.21 -6.63 -8.42
CA THR A 62 -12.92 -5.61 -7.66
C THR A 62 -12.08 -5.18 -6.46
N VAL A 63 -12.08 -3.89 -6.18
CA VAL A 63 -11.24 -3.28 -5.16
C VAL A 63 -12.11 -2.58 -4.14
N THR A 64 -11.93 -2.92 -2.87
CA THR A 64 -12.45 -2.13 -1.75
C THR A 64 -11.32 -1.28 -1.21
N ALA A 65 -11.53 0.02 -1.09
CA ALA A 65 -10.56 0.99 -0.61
C ALA A 65 -11.08 1.60 0.70
N VAL A 66 -10.34 1.42 1.80
CA VAL A 66 -10.73 1.94 3.13
C VAL A 66 -9.85 3.14 3.48
N GLU A 67 -10.47 4.26 3.82
CA GLU A 67 -9.78 5.46 4.29
C GLU A 67 -10.55 6.13 5.42
N ILE A 68 -9.82 6.59 6.44
CA ILE A 68 -10.37 7.24 7.64
C ILE A 68 -10.31 8.77 7.53
N ASP A 69 -9.34 9.30 6.79
CA ASP A 69 -9.08 10.73 6.68
C ASP A 69 -10.09 11.40 5.72
N ASP A 70 -10.88 12.34 6.26
CA ASP A 70 -11.94 13.05 5.53
C ASP A 70 -11.41 13.75 4.27
N GLU A 71 -10.22 14.34 4.35
CA GLU A 71 -9.58 15.10 3.28
C GLU A 71 -9.06 14.16 2.17
N ALA A 72 -8.39 13.07 2.53
CA ALA A 72 -7.95 12.06 1.57
C ALA A 72 -9.12 11.38 0.84
N VAL A 73 -10.25 11.16 1.52
CA VAL A 73 -11.47 10.63 0.91
C VAL A 73 -12.00 11.52 -0.22
N LEU A 74 -11.86 12.85 -0.12
CA LEU A 74 -12.25 13.76 -1.20
C LEU A 74 -11.43 13.50 -2.47
N ASP A 75 -10.12 13.36 -2.32
CA ASP A 75 -9.22 13.07 -3.43
C ASP A 75 -9.48 11.67 -4.00
N ALA A 76 -9.57 10.63 -3.17
CA ALA A 76 -9.86 9.26 -3.61
C ALA A 76 -11.18 9.17 -4.37
N LYS A 77 -12.25 9.77 -3.83
CA LYS A 77 -13.57 9.78 -4.46
C LYS A 77 -13.52 10.43 -5.84
N ARG A 78 -12.84 11.56 -5.98
CA ARG A 78 -12.65 12.24 -7.25
C ARG A 78 -11.85 11.38 -8.24
N ASN A 79 -10.73 10.82 -7.79
CA ASN A 79 -9.85 10.00 -8.62
C ASN A 79 -10.55 8.74 -9.13
N PHE A 80 -11.38 8.10 -8.29
CA PHE A 80 -12.16 6.94 -8.69
C PHE A 80 -13.26 7.32 -9.70
N ALA A 81 -14.00 8.40 -9.46
CA ALA A 81 -15.07 8.84 -10.35
C ALA A 81 -14.58 9.28 -11.74
N GLU A 82 -13.39 9.88 -11.81
CA GLU A 82 -12.76 10.32 -13.07
C GLU A 82 -12.00 9.18 -13.80
N SER A 83 -11.90 8.01 -13.17
CA SER A 83 -11.19 6.84 -13.69
C SER A 83 -12.13 5.91 -14.45
N LYS A 84 -11.61 5.29 -15.52
CA LYS A 84 -12.32 4.21 -16.25
C LYS A 84 -12.53 2.93 -15.43
N PHE A 85 -12.01 2.88 -14.20
CA PHE A 85 -12.11 1.75 -13.28
C PHE A 85 -13.19 1.94 -12.20
N THR A 86 -13.93 3.06 -12.24
CA THR A 86 -14.93 3.43 -11.23
C THR A 86 -15.87 2.29 -10.82
N ASP A 87 -16.39 1.51 -11.78
CA ASP A 87 -17.36 0.43 -11.51
C ASP A 87 -16.77 -0.75 -10.72
N ARG A 88 -15.44 -0.82 -10.60
CA ARG A 88 -14.73 -1.89 -9.91
C ARG A 88 -14.16 -1.45 -8.57
N ILE A 89 -14.30 -0.18 -8.18
CA ILE A 89 -13.70 0.35 -6.97
C ILE A 89 -14.80 0.85 -6.04
N THR A 90 -14.82 0.34 -4.81
CA THR A 90 -15.71 0.82 -3.74
C THR A 90 -14.87 1.55 -2.69
N LEU A 91 -15.18 2.82 -2.44
CA LEU A 91 -14.59 3.59 -1.37
C LEU A 91 -15.42 3.46 -0.09
N VAL A 92 -14.77 3.07 1.00
CA VAL A 92 -15.32 3.01 2.35
C VAL A 92 -14.63 4.09 3.18
N HIS A 93 -15.40 5.11 3.55
CA HIS A 93 -14.95 6.16 4.46
C HIS A 93 -15.18 5.72 5.90
N ASP A 94 -14.22 4.99 6.45
CA ASP A 94 -14.27 4.51 7.83
C ASP A 94 -12.86 4.13 8.31
N SER A 95 -12.71 3.96 9.62
CA SER A 95 -11.53 3.31 10.18
C SER A 95 -11.48 1.85 9.77
N PHE A 96 -10.26 1.30 9.62
CA PHE A 96 -10.08 -0.12 9.37
C PHE A 96 -10.70 -1.00 10.49
N GLN A 97 -10.70 -0.52 11.74
CA GLN A 97 -11.27 -1.25 12.88
C GLN A 97 -12.78 -1.33 12.77
N ASN A 98 -13.43 -0.21 12.44
CA ASN A 98 -14.87 -0.21 12.23
C ASN A 98 -15.25 -1.05 11.02
N PHE A 99 -14.53 -0.92 9.90
CA PHE A 99 -14.72 -1.77 8.73
C PHE A 99 -14.66 -3.26 9.07
N LEU A 100 -13.69 -3.69 9.88
CA LEU A 100 -13.63 -5.08 10.38
C LEU A 100 -14.88 -5.49 11.17
N SER A 101 -15.41 -4.59 12.00
CA SER A 101 -16.52 -4.86 12.91
C SER A 101 -17.91 -4.81 12.27
N THR A 102 -18.08 -4.00 11.22
CA THR A 102 -19.38 -3.76 10.57
C THR A 102 -19.59 -4.63 9.33
N ARG A 103 -18.53 -5.26 8.84
CA ARG A 103 -18.57 -6.17 7.71
C ARG A 103 -19.48 -7.36 7.98
N ALA A 104 -20.32 -7.72 7.01
CA ALA A 104 -21.23 -8.84 7.19
C ALA A 104 -20.47 -10.18 7.18
N GLN A 105 -20.90 -11.11 8.03
CA GLN A 105 -20.20 -12.39 8.23
C GLN A 105 -20.22 -13.29 6.97
N ASP A 106 -21.19 -13.08 6.08
CA ASP A 106 -21.37 -13.82 4.83
C ASP A 106 -20.63 -13.20 3.64
N GLU A 107 -19.97 -12.05 3.82
CA GLU A 107 -19.16 -11.47 2.76
C GLU A 107 -17.95 -12.34 2.43
N ALA A 108 -17.79 -12.68 1.15
CA ALA A 108 -16.66 -13.45 0.69
C ALA A 108 -15.32 -12.77 1.02
N PRO A 109 -14.30 -13.51 1.47
CA PRO A 109 -13.01 -12.97 1.86
C PRO A 109 -12.27 -12.32 0.68
N PHE A 110 -11.20 -11.60 0.99
CA PHE A 110 -10.31 -11.01 -0.01
C PHE A 110 -9.22 -12.01 -0.43
N ASP A 111 -8.80 -11.93 -1.69
CA ASP A 111 -7.66 -12.69 -2.22
C ASP A 111 -6.34 -12.01 -1.88
N SER A 112 -6.36 -10.67 -1.84
CA SER A 112 -5.19 -9.84 -1.59
C SER A 112 -5.56 -8.61 -0.77
N VAL A 113 -4.67 -8.23 0.14
CA VAL A 113 -4.66 -6.92 0.78
C VAL A 113 -3.38 -6.18 0.42
N VAL A 114 -3.51 -4.89 0.11
CA VAL A 114 -2.40 -3.96 -0.08
C VAL A 114 -2.50 -2.85 0.96
N CYS A 115 -1.35 -2.40 1.47
CA CYS A 115 -1.30 -1.31 2.43
C CYS A 115 0.03 -0.58 2.32
N ASN A 116 0.01 0.75 2.20
CA ASN A 116 1.20 1.58 2.37
C ASN A 116 1.03 2.43 3.66
N PRO A 117 1.18 1.82 4.85
CA PRO A 117 0.87 2.51 6.10
C PRO A 117 1.80 3.72 6.31
N PRO A 118 1.29 4.81 6.92
CA PRO A 118 2.11 5.97 7.19
C PRO A 118 3.17 5.64 8.24
N TYR A 119 4.45 5.70 7.86
CA TYR A 119 5.57 5.49 8.77
C TYR A 119 5.88 6.79 9.49
N PHE A 120 5.26 6.99 10.65
CA PHE A 120 5.70 8.03 11.55
C PHE A 120 6.93 7.55 12.29
N ASP A 121 8.05 8.04 11.79
CA ASP A 121 9.36 8.03 12.43
C ASP A 121 9.22 8.33 13.93
N ARG A 122 9.54 7.35 14.78
CA ARG A 122 9.63 7.55 16.24
C ARG A 122 10.73 8.57 16.61
N SER A 123 11.53 9.06 15.67
CA SER A 123 12.66 9.96 15.93
C SER A 123 12.41 11.46 15.69
N LEU A 124 11.24 11.87 15.19
CA LEU A 124 10.89 13.29 15.05
C LEU A 124 9.72 13.67 15.95
N GLU A 125 10.01 13.73 17.25
CA GLU A 125 9.24 14.56 18.20
C GLU A 125 9.32 16.03 17.73
N CYS A 126 8.33 16.46 16.95
CA CYS A 126 8.15 17.86 16.62
C CYS A 126 7.53 18.56 17.85
N PRO A 127 8.16 19.57 18.47
CA PRO A 127 7.76 20.14 19.75
C PRO A 127 6.60 21.15 19.62
N THR A 128 5.60 20.84 18.79
CA THR A 128 4.36 21.63 18.73
C THR A 128 3.22 20.82 19.34
N LEU A 129 2.93 21.12 20.61
CA LEU A 129 1.96 20.45 21.50
C LEU A 129 0.54 20.27 20.89
N GLY A 130 0.19 20.98 19.82
CA GLY A 130 -1.07 20.83 19.10
C GLY A 130 -1.10 19.72 18.03
N ARG A 131 0.03 19.38 17.40
CA ARG A 131 0.12 18.36 16.33
C ARG A 131 0.40 16.94 16.84
N THR A 132 0.94 16.84 18.04
CA THR A 132 1.34 15.57 18.69
C THR A 132 0.12 14.74 19.09
N ARG A 133 -0.98 15.36 19.54
CA ARG A 133 -2.19 14.65 19.99
C ARG A 133 -2.98 13.94 18.88
N ALA A 134 -3.08 14.53 17.69
CA ALA A 134 -3.83 13.93 16.58
C ALA A 134 -3.08 12.76 15.92
N ARG A 135 -1.76 12.67 16.11
CA ARG A 135 -0.88 11.66 15.48
C ARG A 135 -0.62 10.44 16.36
N HIS A 136 -0.70 10.58 17.69
CA HIS A 136 -0.54 9.45 18.60
C HIS A 136 -1.78 8.52 18.70
N SER A 137 -2.94 8.92 18.17
CA SER A 137 -4.15 8.07 18.14
C SER A 137 -4.55 7.58 16.74
N SER A 138 -3.77 7.89 15.69
CA SER A 138 -4.17 7.67 14.29
C SER A 138 -3.31 6.66 13.52
N SER A 139 -2.18 6.20 14.07
CA SER A 139 -1.43 5.10 13.46
C SER A 139 -2.05 3.76 13.86
N LEU A 140 -2.57 3.02 12.89
CA LEU A 140 -3.02 1.64 13.07
C LEU A 140 -1.85 0.76 13.54
N PRO A 141 -1.88 0.18 14.75
CA PRO A 141 -0.77 -0.65 15.24
C PRO A 141 -0.55 -1.90 14.38
N PHE A 142 0.70 -2.32 14.16
CA PHE A 142 0.99 -3.47 13.31
C PHE A 142 0.30 -4.78 13.72
N PRO A 143 0.20 -5.14 15.01
CA PRO A 143 -0.55 -6.34 15.41
C PRO A 143 -2.03 -6.25 15.00
N VAL A 144 -2.66 -5.08 15.21
CA VAL A 144 -4.06 -4.85 14.83
C VAL A 144 -4.25 -4.90 13.32
N LEU A 145 -3.31 -4.32 12.55
CA LEU A 145 -3.32 -4.42 11.09
C LEU A 145 -3.18 -5.89 10.65
N ALA A 146 -2.17 -6.59 11.14
CA ALA A 146 -1.89 -7.97 10.75
C ALA A 146 -3.06 -8.91 11.09
N GLU A 147 -3.58 -8.86 12.32
CA GLU A 147 -4.73 -9.67 12.75
C GLU A 147 -5.99 -9.35 11.95
N GLY A 148 -6.27 -8.07 11.71
CA GLY A 148 -7.39 -7.65 10.87
C GLY A 148 -7.26 -8.13 9.43
N VAL A 149 -6.08 -8.02 8.84
CA VAL A 149 -5.84 -8.52 7.47
C VAL A 149 -5.95 -10.05 7.42
N ALA A 150 -5.45 -10.75 8.43
CA ALA A 150 -5.59 -12.21 8.53
C ALA A 150 -7.05 -12.65 8.60
N SER A 151 -7.93 -11.92 9.31
CA SER A 151 -9.35 -12.27 9.40
C SER A 151 -10.13 -12.00 8.11
N LEU A 152 -9.64 -11.08 7.28
CA LEU A 152 -10.28 -10.69 6.01
C LEU A 152 -9.81 -11.50 4.80
N LEU A 153 -8.63 -12.09 4.84
CA LEU A 153 -8.06 -12.88 3.74
C LEU A 153 -8.61 -14.30 3.68
N CYS A 154 -8.77 -14.81 2.46
CA CYS A 154 -8.98 -16.24 2.23
C CYS A 154 -7.73 -17.04 2.61
N ASP A 155 -7.87 -18.35 2.78
CA ASP A 155 -6.72 -19.22 3.02
C ASP A 155 -5.77 -19.17 1.82
N GLY A 156 -4.49 -18.93 2.09
CA GLY A 156 -3.48 -18.70 1.05
C GLY A 156 -3.54 -17.32 0.39
N GLY A 157 -4.44 -16.42 0.83
CA GLY A 157 -4.49 -15.03 0.40
C GLY A 157 -3.22 -14.26 0.77
N THR A 158 -2.99 -13.14 0.08
CA THR A 158 -1.73 -12.40 0.18
C THR A 158 -1.87 -11.04 0.83
N PHE A 159 -0.85 -10.62 1.58
CA PHE A 159 -0.75 -9.28 2.14
C PHE A 159 0.54 -8.62 1.66
N THR A 160 0.40 -7.55 0.87
CA THR A 160 1.53 -6.77 0.34
C THR A 160 1.64 -5.42 1.05
N VAL A 161 2.83 -5.11 1.56
CA VAL A 161 3.10 -3.85 2.27
C VAL A 161 4.45 -3.27 1.83
N CYS A 162 4.60 -1.93 1.89
CA CYS A 162 5.89 -1.27 1.63
C CYS A 162 6.41 -0.50 2.84
N ILE A 163 7.23 -1.12 3.69
CA ILE A 163 7.70 -0.55 4.97
C ILE A 163 9.17 -0.09 4.93
N PRO A 164 9.60 0.87 5.75
CA PRO A 164 11.00 1.26 5.83
C PRO A 164 11.80 0.27 6.73
N PRO A 165 13.13 0.22 6.61
CA PRO A 165 13.95 -0.79 7.32
C PRO A 165 13.82 -0.76 8.84
N GLU A 166 13.55 0.41 9.42
CA GLU A 166 13.52 0.66 10.86
C GLU A 166 12.42 -0.14 11.57
N VAL A 167 11.34 -0.48 10.86
CA VAL A 167 10.19 -1.19 11.40
C VAL A 167 10.09 -2.65 10.93
N LEU A 168 11.06 -3.12 10.15
CA LEU A 168 11.00 -4.45 9.50
C LEU A 168 10.84 -5.60 10.49
N SER A 169 11.63 -5.59 11.56
CA SER A 169 11.61 -6.66 12.56
C SER A 169 10.27 -6.72 13.30
N ASP A 170 9.78 -5.57 13.76
CA ASP A 170 8.51 -5.46 14.50
C ASP A 170 7.32 -5.85 13.63
N PHE A 171 7.34 -5.44 12.35
CA PHE A 171 6.28 -5.78 11.40
C PHE A 171 6.26 -7.28 11.06
N ASN A 172 7.44 -7.87 10.83
CA ASN A 172 7.56 -9.32 10.60
C ASN A 172 7.05 -10.13 11.80
N ALA A 173 7.37 -9.70 13.02
CA ALA A 173 6.88 -10.35 14.23
C ALA A 173 5.35 -10.30 14.33
N ALA A 174 4.75 -9.13 14.09
CA ALA A 174 3.30 -8.97 14.08
C ALA A 174 2.62 -9.87 13.03
N CYS A 175 3.14 -9.92 11.81
CA CYS A 175 2.61 -10.78 10.75
C CYS A 175 2.73 -12.26 11.10
N PHE A 176 3.87 -12.69 11.63
CA PHE A 176 4.08 -14.07 12.04
C PHE A 176 3.07 -14.50 13.13
N MET A 177 2.86 -13.66 14.14
CA MET A 177 1.88 -13.91 15.20
C MET A 177 0.44 -13.98 14.69
N ALA A 178 0.12 -13.22 13.63
CA ALA A 178 -1.18 -13.24 12.97
C ALA A 178 -1.38 -14.42 11.99
N GLY A 179 -0.40 -15.33 11.86
CA GLY A 179 -0.51 -16.51 11.01
C GLY A 179 -0.10 -16.29 9.55
N PHE A 180 0.77 -15.30 9.31
CA PHE A 180 1.43 -15.11 8.02
C PHE A 180 2.83 -15.70 7.99
N TRP A 181 3.25 -16.12 6.80
CA TRP A 181 4.66 -16.32 6.49
C TRP A 181 5.11 -15.37 5.39
N LEU A 182 6.35 -14.92 5.48
CA LEU A 182 6.94 -13.99 4.52
C LEU A 182 7.38 -14.75 3.26
N GLN A 183 6.70 -14.51 2.14
CA GLN A 183 7.00 -15.16 0.86
C GLN A 183 8.10 -14.42 0.09
N HIS A 184 7.99 -13.09 -0.01
CA HIS A 184 8.98 -12.26 -0.69
C HIS A 184 9.39 -11.06 0.15
N ASN A 185 10.69 -10.81 0.24
CA ASN A 185 11.27 -9.57 0.74
C ASN A 185 12.07 -8.89 -0.39
N TYR A 186 11.55 -7.78 -0.89
CA TYR A 186 12.22 -6.95 -1.88
C TYR A 186 12.89 -5.76 -1.21
N ASN A 187 14.21 -5.82 -1.05
CA ASN A 187 15.03 -4.73 -0.56
C ASN A 187 15.22 -3.68 -1.65
N ILE A 188 14.62 -2.50 -1.51
CA ILE A 188 14.71 -1.45 -2.53
C ILE A 188 15.67 -0.33 -2.09
N LYS A 189 16.73 -0.16 -2.86
CA LYS A 189 17.72 0.92 -2.73
C LYS A 189 17.47 2.05 -3.73
N SER A 190 17.86 3.26 -3.35
CA SER A 190 17.88 4.40 -4.30
C SER A 190 19.06 4.33 -5.27
N LEU A 191 20.25 3.94 -4.78
CA LEU A 191 21.49 3.77 -5.53
C LEU A 191 22.26 2.56 -4.96
N PRO A 192 23.15 1.90 -5.74
CA PRO A 192 23.83 0.67 -5.31
C PRO A 192 24.63 0.81 -4.01
N GLU A 193 25.27 1.96 -3.80
CA GLU A 193 26.11 2.25 -2.63
C GLU A 193 25.31 2.65 -1.38
N LYS A 194 24.01 2.93 -1.51
CA LYS A 194 23.14 3.31 -0.39
C LYS A 194 22.57 2.08 0.30
N GLY A 195 22.15 2.24 1.56
CA GLY A 195 21.37 1.21 2.26
C GLY A 195 19.98 1.02 1.63
N THR A 196 19.32 -0.09 2.00
CA THR A 196 17.90 -0.30 1.69
C THR A 196 17.10 0.85 2.26
N LYS A 197 16.22 1.45 1.46
CA LYS A 197 15.37 2.57 1.90
C LYS A 197 13.96 2.12 2.27
N ARG A 198 13.50 1.01 1.67
CA ARG A 198 12.22 0.38 1.93
C ARG A 198 12.25 -1.07 1.50
N HIS A 199 11.36 -1.84 2.10
CA HIS A 199 11.06 -3.21 1.78
C HIS A 199 9.68 -3.27 1.16
N ILE A 200 9.52 -4.01 0.07
CA ILE A 200 8.20 -4.48 -0.36
C ILE A 200 8.11 -5.93 0.08
N LEU A 201 7.15 -6.20 0.96
CA LEU A 201 6.98 -7.49 1.60
C LEU A 201 5.68 -8.10 1.08
N ILE A 202 5.75 -9.35 0.65
CA ILE A 202 4.58 -10.15 0.29
C ILE A 202 4.49 -11.29 1.28
N TYR A 203 3.46 -11.25 2.12
CA TYR A 203 3.10 -12.31 3.04
C TYR A 203 2.00 -13.17 2.45
N LYS A 204 1.97 -14.44 2.82
CA LYS A 204 0.88 -15.37 2.50
C LYS A 204 0.26 -15.89 3.80
N LYS A 205 -1.07 -15.88 3.88
CA LYS A 205 -1.81 -16.40 5.02
C LYS A 205 -1.70 -17.92 5.06
N GLY A 206 -1.34 -18.46 6.24
CA GLY A 206 -1.24 -19.90 6.47
C GLY A 206 0.19 -20.35 6.79
N ILE A 207 0.45 -21.63 6.56
CA ILE A 207 1.72 -22.27 6.90
C ILE A 207 2.74 -22.01 5.79
N ALA A 208 4.01 -21.85 6.16
CA ALA A 208 5.11 -21.72 5.21
C ALA A 208 5.23 -23.00 4.35
N GLU A 209 5.09 -22.83 3.04
CA GLU A 209 5.22 -23.90 2.05
C GLU A 209 6.60 -23.90 1.38
N ALA A 210 7.34 -22.79 1.49
CA ALA A 210 8.65 -22.59 0.87
C ALA A 210 9.48 -21.59 1.68
N PRO A 211 10.82 -21.56 1.50
CA PRO A 211 11.66 -20.51 2.06
C PRO A 211 11.28 -19.12 1.54
N THR A 212 11.48 -18.10 2.39
CA THR A 212 11.37 -16.70 1.98
C THR A 212 12.34 -16.39 0.85
N GLN A 213 11.85 -15.75 -0.20
CA GLN A 213 12.67 -15.25 -1.29
C GLN A 213 13.08 -13.81 -1.00
N GLU A 214 14.39 -13.57 -0.95
CA GLU A 214 14.94 -12.25 -0.72
C GLU A 214 15.69 -11.75 -1.96
N GLN A 215 15.34 -10.55 -2.42
CA GLN A 215 15.93 -9.92 -3.60
C GLN A 215 16.22 -8.45 -3.33
N THR A 216 17.31 -7.94 -3.89
CA THR A 216 17.70 -6.52 -3.77
C THR A 216 17.63 -5.85 -5.13
N PHE A 217 16.97 -4.71 -5.19
CA PHE A 217 16.82 -3.90 -6.38
C PHE A 217 17.25 -2.45 -6.15
N CYS A 218 17.78 -1.82 -7.19
CA CYS A 218 18.20 -0.41 -7.16
C CYS A 218 17.36 0.37 -8.17
N MET A 219 16.81 1.51 -7.77
CA MET A 219 16.07 2.41 -8.67
C MET A 219 16.95 3.07 -9.74
N ARG A 220 18.22 3.30 -9.40
CA ARG A 220 19.20 3.96 -10.26
C ARG A 220 20.49 3.17 -10.30
N ASN A 221 21.18 3.25 -11.43
CA ASN A 221 22.52 2.72 -11.63
C ASN A 221 23.56 3.60 -10.92
N ALA A 222 24.81 3.13 -10.84
CA ALA A 222 25.90 3.89 -10.20
C ALA A 222 26.16 5.26 -10.87
N ASP A 223 25.88 5.38 -12.17
CA ASP A 223 25.94 6.64 -12.94
C ASP A 223 24.71 7.57 -12.72
N LYS A 224 23.81 7.19 -11.80
CA LYS A 224 22.56 7.87 -11.43
C LYS A 224 21.47 7.85 -12.49
N THR A 225 21.67 7.15 -13.62
CA THR A 225 20.59 6.89 -14.58
C THR A 225 19.54 5.95 -13.98
N VAL A 226 18.29 6.02 -14.45
CA VAL A 226 17.22 5.12 -13.99
C VAL A 226 17.55 3.69 -14.42
N SER A 227 17.46 2.74 -13.49
CA SER A 227 17.80 1.34 -13.77
C SER A 227 16.77 0.69 -14.69
N GLU A 228 17.20 -0.33 -15.43
CA GLU A 228 16.30 -1.07 -16.32
C GLU A 228 15.20 -1.78 -15.54
N TRP A 229 15.54 -2.36 -14.38
CA TRP A 229 14.57 -2.95 -13.47
C TRP A 229 13.47 -1.95 -13.07
N TYR A 230 13.82 -0.71 -12.71
CA TYR A 230 12.82 0.28 -12.29
C TYR A 230 11.89 0.68 -13.44
N LYS A 231 12.46 0.88 -14.64
CA LYS A 231 11.68 1.18 -15.84
C LYS A 231 10.72 0.05 -16.17
N GLU A 232 11.22 -1.17 -16.22
CA GLU A 232 10.45 -2.37 -16.57
C GLU A 232 9.33 -2.63 -15.55
N THR A 233 9.62 -2.47 -14.25
CA THR A 233 8.64 -2.64 -13.17
C THR A 233 7.47 -1.67 -13.30
N LEU A 234 7.74 -0.41 -13.66
CA LEU A 234 6.73 0.65 -13.71
C LEU A 234 6.22 0.96 -15.12
N LYS A 235 6.65 0.20 -16.14
CA LYS A 235 6.38 0.51 -17.55
C LYS A 235 4.90 0.56 -17.87
N GLU A 236 4.06 -0.23 -17.20
CA GLU A 236 2.61 -0.25 -17.44
C GLU A 236 1.89 0.96 -16.82
N PHE A 237 2.54 1.66 -15.89
CA PHE A 237 1.93 2.68 -15.05
C PHE A 237 2.43 4.09 -15.38
N LEU A 238 3.75 4.27 -15.50
CA LEU A 238 4.36 5.58 -15.70
C LEU A 238 4.59 5.89 -17.19
N LEU A 239 4.49 7.17 -17.56
CA LEU A 239 4.70 7.69 -18.92
C LEU A 239 6.13 7.53 -19.41
#